data_AF-A0A966H4S1-F1
#
_entry.id   AF-A0A966H4S1-F1
#
_cell.length_a   1.000
_cell.length_b   1.000
_cell.length_c   1.000
_cell.angle_alpha   90.00
_cell.angle_beta   90.00
_cell.angle_gamma   90.00
#
_symmetry.space_group_name_H-M   'P 1'
#
loop_
_entity.id
_entity.type
_entity.pdbx_description
1 polymer ?
#
loop_
_entity_poly.entity_id
_entity_poly.type
_entity_poly.pdbx_seq_one_letter_code
_entity_poly.pdbx_strand_id
1 'polypeptide(L)'
;MKNTVVKAGLFFVLLVITGSLFAQAPGGIYYQAVAKDNQGNPARNRTIHVRDAILHGSITAGTMVFEESHQVQTNSDGVFTIIIGYGTKTPASPLDSITKIGWGNGPFFFNMKIAIAPSIPAPWWIPANNYIDMGTTQLMSVPYALYAANASVANVNTSITPGPPNTFLTTDSLGNVNWTTPQAAQVNITQVNNVNLSQTIGQDARIAPNSTTIVRVPVLGVKKGDPIWVTPLDDYANWSVYSAWASADGTVSIRFANFTALPVDVLGSQYKIVVVK
;
A
#
# COMPACT_ATOMS: atom_id res chain seq x y z
N MET A 1 30.78 -42.88 10.88
CA MET A 1 30.89 -41.82 9.85
C MET A 1 30.05 -42.10 8.59
N LYS A 2 30.08 -43.32 8.01
CA LYS A 2 29.31 -43.64 6.79
C LYS A 2 27.80 -43.38 6.89
N ASN A 3 27.15 -43.74 8.00
CA ASN A 3 25.70 -43.53 8.18
C ASN A 3 25.30 -42.05 8.31
N THR A 4 26.19 -41.19 8.77
CA THR A 4 25.93 -39.75 8.91
C THR A 4 25.94 -39.06 7.54
N VAL A 5 26.87 -39.47 6.66
CA VAL A 5 26.97 -38.95 5.30
C VAL A 5 25.75 -39.37 4.45
N VAL A 6 25.27 -40.61 4.60
CA VAL A 6 24.07 -41.08 3.89
C VAL A 6 22.81 -40.35 4.36
N LYS A 7 22.66 -40.10 5.68
CA LYS A 7 21.53 -39.32 6.22
C LYS A 7 21.55 -37.86 5.75
N ALA A 8 22.74 -37.24 5.71
CA ALA A 8 22.90 -35.87 5.21
C ALA A 8 22.59 -35.77 3.71
N GLY A 9 23.00 -36.76 2.92
CA GLY A 9 22.65 -36.84 1.50
C GLY A 9 21.15 -37.00 1.27
N LEU A 10 20.49 -37.87 2.05
CA LEU A 10 19.03 -38.05 1.96
C LEU A 10 18.26 -36.78 2.33
N PHE A 11 18.70 -36.06 3.38
CA PHE A 11 18.11 -34.79 3.79
C PHE A 11 18.25 -33.71 2.70
N PHE A 12 19.41 -33.65 2.04
CA PHE A 12 19.65 -32.70 0.95
C PHE A 12 18.76 -33.00 -0.28
N VAL A 13 18.59 -34.27 -0.64
CA VAL A 13 17.67 -34.68 -1.72
C VAL A 13 16.23 -34.31 -1.39
N LEU A 14 15.79 -34.52 -0.14
CA LEU A 14 14.44 -34.15 0.30
C LEU A 14 14.22 -32.64 0.25
N LEU A 15 15.25 -31.84 0.58
CA LEU A 15 15.22 -30.37 0.51
C LEU A 15 15.06 -29.88 -0.93
N VAL A 16 15.76 -30.49 -1.89
CA VAL A 16 15.68 -30.11 -3.32
C VAL A 16 14.30 -30.42 -3.91
N ILE A 17 13.64 -31.50 -3.49
CA ILE A 17 12.31 -31.89 -3.99
C ILE A 17 11.21 -30.91 -3.52
N THR A 18 11.35 -30.30 -2.33
CA THR A 18 10.37 -29.33 -1.83
C THR A 18 10.36 -27.99 -2.58
N GLY A 19 11.46 -27.64 -3.26
CA GLY A 19 11.57 -26.39 -4.03
C GLY A 19 10.93 -26.43 -5.42
N SER A 20 10.41 -27.58 -5.87
CA SER A 20 9.86 -27.77 -7.23
C SER A 20 8.35 -28.00 -7.27
N LEU A 21 7.64 -27.80 -6.16
CA LEU A 21 6.20 -27.95 -6.09
C LEU A 21 5.51 -26.67 -6.60
N PHE A 22 5.30 -26.58 -7.90
CA PHE A 22 4.33 -25.63 -8.46
C PHE A 22 2.92 -26.11 -8.06
N ALA A 23 2.34 -25.49 -7.03
CA ALA A 23 0.91 -25.64 -6.78
C ALA A 23 0.14 -24.88 -7.87
N GLN A 24 0.01 -25.48 -9.06
CA GLN A 24 -0.86 -24.96 -10.10
C GLN A 24 -2.29 -25.13 -9.59
N ALA A 25 -2.92 -24.02 -9.21
CA ALA A 25 -4.36 -24.01 -9.00
C ALA A 25 -5.01 -24.57 -10.28
N PRO A 26 -5.92 -25.56 -10.17
CA PRO A 26 -6.59 -26.13 -11.33
C PRO A 26 -7.11 -25.03 -12.24
N GLY A 27 -6.83 -25.12 -13.55
CA GLY A 27 -7.07 -24.04 -14.52
C GLY A 27 -8.54 -23.78 -14.86
N GLY A 28 -9.49 -24.15 -13.99
CA GLY A 28 -10.92 -24.02 -14.22
C GLY A 28 -11.72 -23.83 -12.94
N ILE A 29 -12.97 -23.39 -13.08
CA ILE A 29 -13.85 -23.00 -11.98
C ILE A 29 -15.03 -23.98 -11.91
N TYR A 30 -15.19 -24.67 -10.78
CA TYR A 30 -16.36 -25.51 -10.55
C TYR A 30 -17.64 -24.66 -10.46
N TYR A 31 -18.65 -25.05 -11.22
CA TYR A 31 -19.97 -24.42 -11.19
C TYR A 31 -21.06 -25.49 -11.09
N GLN A 32 -21.97 -25.31 -10.14
CA GLN A 32 -23.12 -26.21 -9.95
C GLN A 32 -24.41 -25.39 -9.93
N ALA A 33 -25.41 -25.87 -10.65
CA ALA A 33 -26.72 -25.24 -10.73
C ALA A 33 -27.84 -26.27 -10.85
N VAL A 34 -29.07 -25.81 -10.59
CA VAL A 34 -30.29 -26.60 -10.74
C VAL A 34 -31.04 -26.10 -11.96
N ALA A 35 -31.18 -26.94 -12.97
CA ALA A 35 -32.00 -26.65 -14.14
C ALA A 35 -33.46 -26.92 -13.81
N LYS A 36 -34.33 -25.94 -14.10
CA LYS A 36 -35.78 -26.04 -13.96
C LYS A 36 -36.45 -25.81 -15.31
N ASP A 37 -37.58 -26.45 -15.54
CA ASP A 37 -38.43 -26.20 -16.71
C ASP A 37 -39.27 -24.93 -16.53
N ASN A 38 -40.06 -24.58 -17.55
CA ASN A 38 -40.87 -23.37 -17.57
C ASN A 38 -42.05 -23.40 -16.56
N GLN A 39 -42.29 -24.53 -15.90
CA GLN A 39 -43.29 -24.70 -14.85
C GLN A 39 -42.63 -24.71 -13.45
N GLY A 40 -41.30 -24.53 -13.37
CA GLY A 40 -40.53 -24.53 -12.14
C GLY A 40 -40.16 -25.93 -11.63
N ASN A 41 -40.48 -26.99 -12.37
CA ASN A 41 -40.10 -28.35 -11.99
C ASN A 41 -38.62 -28.60 -12.34
N PRO A 42 -37.89 -29.40 -11.55
CA PRO A 42 -36.52 -29.77 -11.90
C PRO A 42 -36.47 -30.50 -13.24
N ALA A 43 -35.50 -30.17 -14.09
CA ALA A 43 -35.23 -30.88 -15.33
C ALA A 43 -34.49 -32.19 -15.00
N ARG A 44 -35.20 -33.23 -14.56
CA ARG A 44 -34.62 -34.47 -14.03
C ARG A 44 -34.06 -35.36 -15.13
N ASN A 45 -32.81 -35.83 -14.99
CA ASN A 45 -32.15 -36.74 -15.95
C ASN A 45 -32.16 -36.23 -17.41
N ARG A 46 -32.16 -34.90 -17.61
CA ARG A 46 -32.24 -34.26 -18.93
C ARG A 46 -30.86 -33.77 -19.37
N THR A 47 -30.61 -33.83 -20.68
CA THR A 47 -29.44 -33.21 -21.29
C THR A 47 -29.62 -31.69 -21.32
N ILE A 48 -28.63 -30.98 -20.77
CA ILE A 48 -28.54 -29.53 -20.75
C ILE A 48 -27.35 -29.12 -21.61
N HIS A 49 -27.60 -28.21 -22.52
CA HIS A 49 -26.55 -27.49 -23.24
C HIS A 49 -26.33 -26.16 -22.54
N VAL A 50 -25.09 -25.88 -22.20
CA VAL A 50 -24.69 -24.68 -21.47
C VAL A 50 -23.77 -23.87 -22.37
N ARG A 51 -23.98 -22.56 -22.41
CA ARG A 51 -23.01 -21.58 -22.91
C ARG A 51 -22.71 -20.62 -21.80
N ASP A 52 -21.46 -20.58 -21.40
CA ASP A 52 -20.98 -19.62 -20.43
C ASP A 52 -20.02 -18.65 -21.10
N ALA A 53 -20.11 -17.39 -20.67
CA ALA A 53 -19.32 -16.32 -21.20
C ALA A 53 -18.78 -15.44 -20.07
N ILE A 54 -17.56 -14.97 -20.26
CA ILE A 54 -16.93 -13.98 -19.39
C ILE A 54 -16.92 -12.64 -20.13
N LEU A 55 -17.47 -11.62 -19.50
CA LEU A 55 -17.54 -10.25 -20.00
C LEU A 55 -16.61 -9.35 -19.18
N HIS A 56 -16.02 -8.35 -19.82
CA HIS A 56 -15.18 -7.34 -19.19
C HIS A 56 -15.87 -5.98 -19.12
N GLY A 57 -15.69 -5.27 -18.01
CA GLY A 57 -16.03 -3.85 -17.86
C GLY A 57 -17.44 -3.57 -17.32
N SER A 58 -18.50 -4.12 -17.92
CA SER A 58 -19.88 -3.80 -17.55
C SER A 58 -20.82 -5.01 -17.57
N ILE A 59 -21.85 -4.97 -16.72
CA ILE A 59 -22.92 -5.99 -16.65
C ILE A 59 -23.91 -5.91 -17.83
N THR A 60 -24.19 -4.70 -18.35
CA THR A 60 -25.17 -4.47 -19.43
C THR A 60 -24.55 -4.28 -20.81
N ALA A 61 -23.31 -3.79 -20.87
CA ALA A 61 -22.60 -3.49 -22.11
C ALA A 61 -21.13 -3.97 -22.07
N GLY A 62 -20.88 -5.06 -21.35
CA GLY A 62 -19.54 -5.63 -21.24
C GLY A 62 -19.08 -6.29 -22.53
N THR A 63 -17.77 -6.22 -22.79
CA THR A 63 -17.15 -6.90 -23.93
C THR A 63 -16.91 -8.35 -23.59
N MET A 64 -17.44 -9.28 -24.39
CA MET A 64 -17.17 -10.71 -24.23
C MET A 64 -15.69 -11.00 -24.49
N VAL A 65 -15.01 -11.61 -23.53
CA VAL A 65 -13.57 -11.95 -23.62
C VAL A 65 -13.33 -13.46 -23.75
N PHE A 66 -14.28 -14.28 -23.30
CA PHE A 66 -14.22 -15.73 -23.38
C PHE A 66 -15.63 -16.29 -23.46
N GLU A 67 -15.83 -17.32 -24.28
CA GLU A 67 -17.08 -18.09 -24.36
C GLU A 67 -16.77 -19.57 -24.65
N GLU A 68 -17.44 -20.45 -23.93
CA GLU A 68 -17.37 -21.89 -24.18
C GLU A 68 -18.75 -22.53 -24.07
N SER A 69 -18.81 -23.79 -24.48
CA SER A 69 -20.03 -24.58 -24.46
C SER A 69 -19.81 -25.93 -23.81
N HIS A 70 -20.82 -26.38 -23.07
CA HIS A 70 -20.84 -27.68 -22.40
C HIS A 70 -22.12 -28.44 -22.77
N GLN A 71 -22.02 -29.76 -22.73
CA GLN A 71 -23.16 -30.66 -22.78
C GLN A 71 -23.08 -31.59 -21.58
N VAL A 72 -24.04 -31.47 -20.67
CA VAL A 72 -24.08 -32.24 -19.41
C VAL A 72 -25.46 -32.83 -19.18
N GLN A 73 -25.54 -33.87 -18.36
CA GLN A 73 -26.81 -34.45 -17.94
C GLN A 73 -27.07 -34.11 -16.48
N THR A 74 -28.29 -33.71 -16.17
CA THR A 74 -28.72 -33.46 -14.79
C THR A 74 -28.99 -34.75 -14.03
N ASN A 75 -28.98 -34.69 -12.69
CA ASN A 75 -29.41 -35.79 -11.83
C ASN A 75 -30.94 -35.81 -11.61
N SER A 76 -31.41 -36.68 -10.69
CA SER A 76 -32.82 -36.82 -10.31
C SER A 76 -33.44 -35.56 -9.71
N ASP A 77 -32.62 -34.61 -9.24
CA ASP A 77 -33.04 -33.35 -8.64
C ASP A 77 -32.84 -32.16 -9.60
N GLY A 78 -32.47 -32.43 -10.86
CA GLY A 78 -32.21 -31.39 -11.86
C GLY A 78 -30.87 -30.66 -11.68
N VAL A 79 -29.98 -31.16 -10.82
CA VAL A 79 -28.65 -30.58 -10.57
C VAL A 79 -27.69 -30.99 -11.68
N PHE A 80 -26.91 -30.05 -12.19
CA PHE A 80 -25.78 -30.31 -13.08
C PHE A 80 -24.52 -29.57 -12.61
N THR A 81 -23.37 -30.10 -12.97
CA THR A 81 -22.05 -29.52 -12.65
C THR A 81 -21.24 -29.38 -13.92
N ILE A 82 -20.60 -28.23 -14.10
CA ILE A 82 -19.63 -27.94 -15.15
C ILE A 82 -18.33 -27.42 -14.52
N ILE A 83 -17.24 -27.47 -15.28
CA ILE A 83 -15.98 -26.82 -14.92
C ILE A 83 -15.70 -25.77 -15.99
N ILE A 84 -15.85 -24.51 -15.62
CA ILE A 84 -15.60 -23.36 -16.52
C ILE A 84 -14.11 -23.36 -16.87
N GLY A 85 -13.78 -23.27 -18.16
CA GLY A 85 -12.43 -23.39 -18.72
C GLY A 85 -12.10 -24.76 -19.31
N TYR A 86 -12.98 -25.76 -19.14
CA TYR A 86 -12.84 -27.11 -19.68
C TYR A 86 -13.93 -27.45 -20.71
N GLY A 87 -14.69 -26.45 -21.16
CA GLY A 87 -15.71 -26.60 -22.20
C GLY A 87 -15.12 -26.63 -23.60
N THR A 88 -16.01 -26.75 -24.59
CA THR A 88 -15.65 -26.58 -26.00
C THR A 88 -15.73 -25.10 -26.34
N LYS A 89 -14.58 -24.48 -26.63
CA LYS A 89 -14.48 -23.08 -27.09
C LYS A 89 -15.43 -22.81 -28.25
N THR A 90 -16.21 -21.73 -28.17
CA THR A 90 -17.06 -21.32 -29.28
C THR A 90 -16.26 -20.50 -30.31
N PRO A 91 -16.66 -20.48 -31.59
CA PRO A 91 -16.02 -19.63 -32.60
C PRO A 91 -16.07 -18.12 -32.28
N ALA A 92 -16.98 -17.71 -31.41
CA ALA A 92 -17.14 -16.31 -30.99
C ALA A 92 -16.17 -15.91 -29.87
N SER A 93 -15.52 -16.86 -29.19
CA SER A 93 -14.60 -16.58 -28.07
C SER A 93 -13.29 -15.94 -28.53
N PRO A 94 -12.98 -14.71 -28.08
CA PRO A 94 -11.73 -14.04 -28.45
C PRO A 94 -10.48 -14.73 -27.90
N LEU A 95 -10.55 -15.29 -26.69
CA LEU A 95 -9.44 -15.98 -26.04
C LEU A 95 -9.55 -17.49 -26.18
N ASP A 96 -8.39 -18.16 -26.25
CA ASP A 96 -8.29 -19.62 -26.40
C ASP A 96 -8.51 -20.38 -25.09
N SER A 97 -8.29 -19.74 -23.95
CA SER A 97 -8.42 -20.35 -22.62
C SER A 97 -8.71 -19.30 -21.57
N ILE A 98 -9.45 -19.70 -20.54
CA ILE A 98 -9.70 -18.90 -19.34
C ILE A 98 -8.41 -18.46 -18.62
N THR A 99 -7.31 -19.21 -18.78
CA THR A 99 -5.99 -18.89 -18.22
C THR A 99 -5.34 -17.67 -18.87
N LYS A 100 -5.78 -17.28 -20.08
CA LYS A 100 -5.28 -16.11 -20.81
C LYS A 100 -6.00 -14.82 -20.45
N ILE A 101 -7.06 -14.90 -19.63
CA ILE A 101 -7.78 -13.71 -19.16
C ILE A 101 -6.86 -12.94 -18.20
N GLY A 102 -6.64 -11.66 -18.49
CA GLY A 102 -5.94 -10.73 -17.62
C GLY A 102 -6.79 -10.35 -16.41
N TRP A 103 -6.97 -11.27 -15.46
CA TRP A 103 -7.83 -11.11 -14.28
C TRP A 103 -7.54 -9.86 -13.45
N GLY A 104 -6.31 -9.30 -13.51
CA GLY A 104 -5.94 -8.03 -12.88
C GLY A 104 -6.62 -6.79 -13.49
N ASN A 105 -7.14 -6.88 -14.72
CA ASN A 105 -7.76 -5.77 -15.44
C ASN A 105 -9.27 -5.65 -15.18
N GLY A 106 -9.80 -6.31 -14.14
CA GLY A 106 -11.24 -6.34 -13.88
C GLY A 106 -11.89 -4.95 -13.74
N PRO A 107 -13.23 -4.89 -13.68
CA PRO A 107 -14.13 -5.98 -13.29
C PRO A 107 -14.48 -6.96 -14.43
N PHE A 108 -14.76 -8.20 -14.04
CA PHE A 108 -15.27 -9.25 -14.93
C PHE A 108 -16.65 -9.73 -14.48
N PHE A 109 -17.45 -10.19 -15.44
CA PHE A 109 -18.81 -10.66 -15.25
C PHE A 109 -18.99 -12.02 -15.91
N PHE A 110 -19.84 -12.86 -15.33
CA PHE A 110 -20.19 -14.17 -15.83
C PHE A 110 -21.62 -14.15 -16.33
N ASN A 111 -21.80 -14.48 -17.60
CA ASN A 111 -23.11 -14.68 -18.23
C ASN A 111 -23.30 -16.17 -18.52
N MET A 112 -24.54 -16.63 -18.35
CA MET A 112 -24.92 -18.03 -18.50
C MET A 112 -26.14 -18.14 -19.40
N LYS A 113 -26.08 -19.01 -20.41
CA LYS A 113 -27.21 -19.36 -21.26
C LYS A 113 -27.39 -20.87 -21.28
N ILE A 114 -28.63 -21.34 -21.18
CA ILE A 114 -28.92 -22.77 -21.16
C ILE A 114 -29.99 -23.16 -22.18
N ALA A 115 -29.88 -24.34 -22.75
CA ALA A 115 -30.91 -24.98 -23.56
C ALA A 115 -31.16 -26.40 -23.04
N ILE A 116 -32.41 -26.72 -22.72
CA ILE A 116 -32.78 -28.01 -22.12
C ILE A 116 -33.37 -28.91 -23.20
N ALA A 117 -32.69 -30.01 -23.52
CA ALA A 117 -33.14 -30.96 -24.54
C ALA A 117 -34.47 -31.62 -24.12
N PRO A 118 -35.50 -31.70 -24.99
CA PRO A 118 -36.81 -32.27 -24.67
C PRO A 118 -36.72 -33.68 -24.07
N SER A 119 -37.65 -34.01 -23.17
CA SER A 119 -37.72 -35.36 -22.56
C SER A 119 -38.02 -36.46 -23.58
N ILE A 120 -38.69 -36.11 -24.66
CA ILE A 120 -38.97 -36.99 -25.80
C ILE A 120 -38.04 -36.57 -26.95
N PRO A 121 -37.26 -37.49 -27.56
CA PRO A 121 -36.39 -37.15 -28.68
C PRO A 121 -37.17 -36.42 -29.79
N ALA A 122 -36.74 -35.20 -30.09
CA ALA A 122 -37.33 -34.35 -31.12
C ALA A 122 -36.24 -34.01 -32.16
N PRO A 123 -36.22 -34.68 -33.33
CA PRO A 123 -35.17 -34.49 -34.34
C PRO A 123 -35.02 -33.04 -34.86
N TRP A 124 -36.09 -32.25 -34.78
CA TRP A 124 -36.13 -30.83 -35.16
C TRP A 124 -35.60 -29.90 -34.06
N TRP A 125 -35.32 -30.41 -32.86
CA TRP A 125 -34.82 -29.59 -31.76
C TRP A 125 -33.31 -29.39 -31.88
N ILE A 126 -32.90 -28.13 -32.02
CA ILE A 126 -31.50 -27.73 -32.15
C ILE A 126 -31.15 -26.83 -30.96
N PRO A 127 -30.11 -27.14 -30.15
CA PRO A 127 -29.74 -26.33 -28.98
C PRO A 127 -29.53 -24.84 -29.32
N ALA A 128 -28.90 -24.56 -30.46
CA ALA A 128 -28.56 -23.21 -30.91
C ALA A 128 -29.75 -22.24 -30.96
N ASN A 129 -30.97 -22.75 -31.20
CA ASN A 129 -32.18 -21.93 -31.32
C ASN A 129 -32.98 -21.85 -30.01
N ASN A 130 -32.54 -22.53 -28.95
CA ASN A 130 -33.30 -22.73 -27.71
C ASN A 130 -32.54 -22.26 -26.45
N TYR A 131 -31.48 -21.48 -26.62
CA TYR A 131 -30.76 -20.90 -25.48
C TYR A 131 -31.57 -19.79 -24.82
N ILE A 132 -31.75 -19.91 -23.51
CA ILE A 132 -32.36 -18.91 -22.63
C ILE A 132 -31.25 -18.29 -21.79
N ASP A 133 -31.24 -16.95 -21.71
CA ASP A 133 -30.31 -16.20 -20.87
C ASP A 133 -30.72 -16.30 -19.40
N MET A 134 -29.81 -16.81 -18.58
CA MET A 134 -29.99 -17.00 -17.13
C MET A 134 -29.49 -15.78 -16.34
N GLY A 135 -28.98 -14.76 -17.02
CA GLY A 135 -28.51 -13.52 -16.46
C GLY A 135 -26.99 -13.41 -16.39
N THR A 136 -26.56 -12.21 -16.04
CA THR A 136 -25.15 -11.83 -15.88
C THR A 136 -24.89 -11.44 -14.43
N THR A 137 -23.80 -11.96 -13.84
CA THR A 137 -23.41 -11.67 -12.46
C THR A 137 -21.96 -11.24 -12.40
N GLN A 138 -21.59 -10.36 -11.46
CA GLN A 138 -20.20 -9.96 -11.31
C GLN A 138 -19.37 -11.08 -10.69
N LEU A 139 -18.20 -11.37 -11.25
CA LEU A 139 -17.23 -12.27 -10.66
C LEU A 139 -16.50 -11.56 -9.51
N MET A 140 -16.80 -11.98 -8.28
CA MET A 140 -16.12 -11.53 -7.06
C MET A 140 -14.90 -12.42 -6.75
N SER A 141 -14.13 -12.18 -5.69
CA SER A 141 -12.74 -12.65 -5.43
C SER A 141 -12.36 -14.14 -5.64
N VAL A 142 -13.27 -15.04 -6.00
CA VAL A 142 -12.99 -16.48 -6.20
C VAL A 142 -12.18 -16.78 -7.49
N PRO A 143 -12.41 -16.13 -8.65
CA PRO A 143 -11.52 -16.26 -9.81
C PRO A 143 -10.25 -15.42 -9.71
N TYR A 144 -10.22 -14.39 -8.85
CA TYR A 144 -9.02 -13.59 -8.59
C TYR A 144 -7.91 -14.40 -7.90
N ALA A 145 -8.23 -15.54 -7.26
CA ALA A 145 -7.23 -16.45 -6.74
C ALA A 145 -6.34 -17.07 -7.84
N LEU A 146 -6.83 -17.20 -9.08
CA LEU A 146 -6.01 -17.59 -10.23
C LEU A 146 -5.01 -16.48 -10.61
N TYR A 147 -5.34 -15.22 -10.35
CA TYR A 147 -4.37 -14.12 -10.42
C TYR A 147 -3.40 -14.12 -9.24
N ALA A 148 -3.82 -14.53 -8.03
CA ALA A 148 -2.89 -14.72 -6.92
C ALA A 148 -1.82 -15.79 -7.22
N ALA A 149 -2.14 -16.79 -8.06
CA ALA A 149 -1.16 -17.74 -8.59
C ALA A 149 -0.21 -17.13 -9.66
N ASN A 150 -0.64 -16.09 -10.38
CA ASN A 150 0.20 -15.30 -11.29
C ASN A 150 0.91 -14.12 -10.59
N ALA A 151 0.54 -13.81 -9.35
CA ALA A 151 1.30 -12.95 -8.46
C ALA A 151 2.53 -13.69 -7.90
N SER A 152 3.24 -14.43 -8.76
CA SER A 152 4.65 -14.66 -8.55
C SER A 152 5.32 -13.31 -8.74
N VAL A 153 5.57 -12.61 -7.64
CA VAL A 153 6.64 -11.62 -7.63
C VAL A 153 7.93 -12.43 -7.84
N ALA A 154 8.26 -12.71 -9.10
CA ALA A 154 9.43 -13.49 -9.50
C ALA A 154 10.74 -12.72 -9.28
N ASN A 155 10.67 -11.48 -8.76
CA ASN A 155 11.80 -10.62 -8.45
C ASN A 155 11.86 -10.23 -6.96
N VAL A 156 11.31 -11.03 -6.05
CA VAL A 156 11.92 -11.03 -4.70
C VAL A 156 13.09 -11.97 -4.80
N ASN A 157 14.29 -11.43 -5.01
CA ASN A 157 15.53 -12.14 -4.71
C ASN A 157 15.37 -12.73 -3.30
N THR A 158 15.10 -14.04 -3.16
CA THR A 158 14.93 -14.69 -1.84
C THR A 158 16.28 -15.05 -1.22
N SER A 159 17.37 -14.89 -1.98
CA SER A 159 18.76 -14.97 -1.53
C SER A 159 19.26 -13.62 -0.99
N ILE A 160 18.45 -13.00 -0.13
CA ILE A 160 18.89 -11.83 0.62
C ILE A 160 19.73 -12.35 1.79
N THR A 161 21.04 -12.32 1.64
CA THR A 161 21.98 -12.54 2.75
C THR A 161 21.56 -11.66 3.94
N PRO A 162 21.59 -12.14 5.20
CA PRO A 162 21.27 -11.28 6.35
C PRO A 162 22.02 -9.95 6.25
N GLY A 163 21.27 -8.86 6.30
CA GLY A 163 21.82 -7.51 6.23
C GLY A 163 22.70 -7.22 7.44
N PRO A 164 23.62 -6.26 7.33
CA PRO A 164 24.30 -5.70 8.49
C PRO A 164 23.30 -5.26 9.58
N PRO A 165 23.69 -5.25 10.87
CA PRO A 165 22.87 -4.68 11.93
C PRO A 165 22.36 -3.28 11.56
N ASN A 166 21.11 -2.98 11.88
CA ASN A 166 20.43 -1.73 11.52
C ASN A 166 20.33 -1.51 10.00
N THR A 167 19.83 -2.48 9.24
CA THR A 167 19.49 -2.28 7.81
C THR A 167 18.08 -2.80 7.51
N PHE A 168 17.46 -2.29 6.45
CA PHE A 168 16.17 -2.73 5.92
C PHE A 168 16.23 -2.84 4.40
N LEU A 169 15.27 -3.54 3.81
CA LEU A 169 15.25 -3.79 2.36
C LEU A 169 14.49 -2.69 1.63
N THR A 170 15.10 -2.20 0.55
CA THR A 170 14.47 -1.23 -0.38
C THR A 170 14.55 -1.75 -1.79
N THR A 171 13.52 -1.44 -2.59
CA THR A 171 13.50 -1.64 -4.04
C THR A 171 13.86 -0.34 -4.76
N ASP A 172 14.80 -0.38 -5.70
CA ASP A 172 15.12 0.78 -6.55
C ASP A 172 14.12 0.95 -7.72
N SER A 173 14.26 2.03 -8.49
CA SER A 173 13.41 2.34 -9.65
C SER A 173 13.54 1.35 -10.82
N LEU A 174 14.53 0.45 -10.75
CA LEU A 174 14.77 -0.63 -11.72
C LEU A 174 14.29 -1.98 -11.17
N GLY A 175 13.73 -2.02 -9.95
CA GLY A 175 13.18 -3.21 -9.32
C GLY A 175 14.19 -4.08 -8.57
N ASN A 176 15.43 -3.63 -8.37
CA ASN A 176 16.43 -4.39 -7.62
C ASN A 176 16.24 -4.21 -6.11
N VAL A 177 16.38 -5.30 -5.35
CA VAL A 177 16.28 -5.34 -3.89
C VAL A 177 17.67 -5.20 -3.27
N ASN A 178 17.91 -4.17 -2.47
CA ASN A 178 19.17 -3.92 -1.77
C ASN A 178 18.96 -3.65 -0.28
N TRP A 179 19.94 -4.04 0.56
CA TRP A 179 20.01 -3.57 1.94
C TRP A 179 20.39 -2.11 1.97
N THR A 180 19.59 -1.31 2.65
CA THR A 180 19.92 0.07 2.96
C THR A 180 20.00 0.22 4.47
N THR A 181 20.96 0.99 4.93
CA THR A 181 20.90 1.51 6.28
C THR A 181 19.69 2.46 6.37
N PRO A 182 19.04 2.59 7.54
CA PRO A 182 18.15 3.70 7.84
C PRO A 182 18.95 4.99 7.74
N GLN A 183 19.09 5.47 6.52
CA GLN A 183 19.16 6.89 6.27
C GLN A 183 17.78 7.38 6.63
N ALA A 184 17.68 8.23 7.65
CA ALA A 184 16.45 8.91 7.96
C ALA A 184 15.88 9.40 6.63
N ALA A 185 14.74 8.84 6.22
CA ALA A 185 13.94 9.48 5.20
C ALA A 185 13.86 10.93 5.68
N GLN A 186 14.22 11.88 4.82
CA GLN A 186 13.83 13.26 5.01
C GLN A 186 12.30 13.31 4.87
N VAL A 187 11.59 12.67 5.80
CA VAL A 187 10.39 13.25 6.36
C VAL A 187 10.89 14.56 6.92
N ASN A 188 10.45 15.68 6.35
CA ASN A 188 10.59 16.97 6.98
C ASN A 188 9.78 16.97 8.29
N ILE A 189 10.18 16.16 9.27
CA ILE A 189 10.06 16.57 10.65
C ILE A 189 11.00 17.75 10.74
N THR A 190 10.43 18.89 11.08
CA THR A 190 11.09 20.18 11.32
C THR A 190 12.03 20.06 12.54
N GLN A 191 12.94 19.09 12.56
CA GLN A 191 14.06 19.10 13.48
C GLN A 191 15.06 20.08 12.88
N VAL A 192 15.16 21.24 13.53
CA VAL A 192 16.06 22.32 13.13
C VAL A 192 17.49 21.77 13.16
N ASN A 193 18.01 21.49 11.96
CA ASN A 193 19.41 21.20 11.73
C ASN A 193 20.25 22.39 12.21
N ASN A 194 21.13 22.15 13.16
CA ASN A 194 22.26 23.02 13.55
C ASN A 194 21.92 24.51 13.64
N VAL A 195 21.34 24.93 14.78
CA VAL A 195 21.30 26.35 15.14
C VAL A 195 22.73 26.85 15.31
N ASN A 196 23.15 27.81 14.49
CA ASN A 196 24.42 28.48 14.72
C ASN A 196 24.22 29.53 15.82
N LEU A 197 24.72 29.24 17.02
CA LEU A 197 24.63 30.16 18.15
C LEU A 197 25.79 31.16 18.09
N SER A 198 25.48 32.43 17.81
CA SER A 198 26.43 33.52 18.03
C SER A 198 26.27 34.07 19.44
N GLN A 199 27.35 34.17 20.20
CA GLN A 199 27.37 34.73 21.55
C GLN A 199 28.03 36.10 21.57
N THR A 200 27.42 37.07 22.25
CA THR A 200 28.01 38.40 22.46
C THR A 200 27.74 38.87 23.89
N ILE A 201 28.76 39.50 24.50
CA ILE A 201 28.65 40.13 25.83
C ILE A 201 27.82 41.41 25.68
N GLY A 202 26.96 41.66 26.65
CA GLY A 202 26.04 42.78 26.63
C GLY A 202 26.67 44.15 26.86
N GLN A 203 25.81 45.16 27.01
CA GLN A 203 26.16 46.49 27.52
C GLN A 203 25.53 46.74 28.90
N ASP A 204 26.15 47.65 29.65
CA ASP A 204 25.67 48.05 30.97
C ASP A 204 24.36 48.87 30.86
N ALA A 205 23.52 48.77 31.88
CA ALA A 205 22.28 49.52 32.01
C ALA A 205 22.01 49.87 33.47
N ARG A 206 21.50 51.08 33.70
CA ARG A 206 20.90 51.45 34.98
C ARG A 206 19.38 51.53 34.85
N ILE A 207 18.66 50.83 35.72
CA ILE A 207 17.20 50.75 35.70
C ILE A 207 16.64 51.43 36.94
N ALA A 208 15.77 52.41 36.74
CA ALA A 208 15.05 53.07 37.83
C ALA A 208 14.12 52.09 38.59
N PRO A 209 13.74 52.38 39.84
CA PRO A 209 12.79 51.57 40.61
C PRO A 209 11.47 51.37 39.86
N ASN A 210 10.89 50.17 39.95
CA ASN A 210 9.59 49.81 39.36
C ASN A 210 9.44 50.22 37.87
N SER A 211 10.50 50.07 37.08
CA SER A 211 10.55 50.55 35.70
C SER A 211 11.31 49.60 34.77
N THR A 212 11.32 49.93 33.48
CA THR A 212 12.06 49.20 32.44
C THR A 212 12.99 50.14 31.68
N THR A 213 14.14 49.63 31.26
CA THR A 213 15.07 50.36 30.37
C THR A 213 15.44 49.48 29.17
N ILE A 214 15.75 50.10 28.04
CA ILE A 214 16.20 49.40 26.83
C ILE A 214 17.69 49.63 26.63
N VAL A 215 18.42 48.54 26.46
CA VAL A 215 19.83 48.53 26.04
C VAL A 215 19.91 48.08 24.58
N ARG A 216 20.78 48.71 23.80
CA ARG A 216 21.03 48.35 22.40
C ARG A 216 22.47 47.87 22.26
N VAL A 217 22.63 46.59 21.93
CA VAL A 217 23.94 45.95 21.79
C VAL A 217 24.22 45.71 20.31
N PRO A 218 25.34 46.20 19.75
CA PRO A 218 25.75 45.88 18.40
C PRO A 218 26.22 44.43 18.34
N VAL A 219 25.62 43.63 17.45
CA VAL A 219 25.94 42.22 17.27
C VAL A 219 26.15 41.94 15.79
N LEU A 220 27.36 41.55 15.42
CA LEU A 220 27.73 41.36 14.01
C LEU A 220 26.93 40.23 13.36
N GLY A 221 26.38 40.54 12.17
CA GLY A 221 25.67 39.58 11.33
C GLY A 221 24.24 39.25 11.76
N VAL A 222 23.68 39.91 12.79
CA VAL A 222 22.25 39.82 13.13
C VAL A 222 21.40 40.53 12.07
N LYS A 223 20.29 39.93 11.68
CA LYS A 223 19.27 40.55 10.83
C LYS A 223 18.01 40.86 11.64
N LYS A 224 17.28 41.90 11.22
CA LYS A 224 15.99 42.22 11.84
C LYS A 224 15.04 41.01 11.72
N GLY A 225 14.56 40.52 12.86
CA GLY A 225 13.69 39.34 12.94
C GLY A 225 14.37 38.05 13.41
N ASP A 226 15.71 38.03 13.52
CA ASP A 226 16.42 36.87 14.08
C ASP A 226 15.93 36.58 15.51
N PRO A 227 15.70 35.32 15.89
CA PRO A 227 15.35 34.96 17.26
C PRO A 227 16.50 35.26 18.22
N ILE A 228 16.19 36.00 19.28
CA ILE A 228 17.15 36.42 20.30
C ILE A 228 16.80 35.77 21.63
N TRP A 229 17.77 35.11 22.24
CA TRP A 229 17.72 34.69 23.63
C TRP A 229 18.74 35.47 24.44
N VAL A 230 18.35 35.88 25.65
CA VAL A 230 19.24 36.55 26.60
C VAL A 230 19.29 35.69 27.85
N THR A 231 20.49 35.31 28.25
CA THR A 231 20.72 34.42 29.40
C THR A 231 21.55 35.15 30.45
N PRO A 232 21.07 35.27 31.71
CA PRO A 232 21.93 35.70 32.79
C PRO A 232 23.01 34.65 33.05
N LEU A 233 24.19 35.07 33.50
CA LEU A 233 25.30 34.17 33.83
C LEU A 233 25.22 33.58 35.23
N ASP A 234 24.39 34.17 36.10
CA ASP A 234 24.18 33.76 37.49
C ASP A 234 22.76 34.13 37.94
N ASP A 235 22.38 33.76 39.16
CA ASP A 235 21.08 34.05 39.77
C ASP A 235 21.01 35.49 40.31
N TYR A 236 20.78 36.46 39.41
CA TYR A 236 20.60 37.87 39.79
C TYR A 236 19.13 38.18 40.11
N ALA A 237 18.79 38.26 41.40
CA ALA A 237 17.41 38.48 41.85
C ALA A 237 16.84 39.89 41.59
N ASN A 238 17.69 40.88 41.28
CA ASN A 238 17.30 42.30 41.30
C ASN A 238 16.81 42.84 39.94
N TRP A 239 17.00 42.10 38.86
CA TRP A 239 16.56 42.48 37.52
C TRP A 239 16.13 41.26 36.72
N SER A 240 15.30 41.48 35.70
CA SER A 240 14.88 40.42 34.78
C SER A 240 14.91 40.90 33.34
N VAL A 241 15.08 39.96 32.40
CA VAL A 241 14.89 40.23 30.97
C VAL A 241 13.38 40.24 30.70
N TYR A 242 12.83 41.40 30.36
CA TYR A 242 11.43 41.54 30.02
C TYR A 242 11.15 41.13 28.57
N SER A 243 12.01 41.55 27.64
CA SER A 243 11.96 41.14 26.24
C SER A 243 13.29 41.41 25.53
N ALA A 244 13.55 40.68 24.45
CA ALA A 244 14.71 40.92 23.59
C ALA A 244 14.35 40.67 22.12
N TRP A 245 14.88 41.49 21.20
CA TRP A 245 14.61 41.37 19.77
C TRP A 245 15.72 42.00 18.93
N ALA A 246 15.90 41.53 17.69
CA ALA A 246 16.74 42.19 16.70
C ALA A 246 16.02 43.45 16.18
N SER A 247 16.37 44.62 16.71
CA SER A 247 15.70 45.89 16.39
C SER A 247 16.03 46.43 15.00
N ALA A 248 17.23 46.13 14.51
CA ALA A 248 17.74 46.49 13.19
C ALA A 248 18.84 45.51 12.79
N ASP A 249 19.24 45.52 11.52
CA ASP A 249 20.41 44.78 11.07
C ASP A 249 21.65 45.19 11.89
N GLY A 250 22.32 44.21 12.47
CA GLY A 250 23.49 44.38 13.32
C GLY A 250 23.21 44.88 14.75
N THR A 251 21.95 45.02 15.18
CA THR A 251 21.61 45.55 16.51
C THR A 251 20.53 44.75 17.23
N VAL A 252 20.86 44.27 18.43
CA VAL A 252 19.92 43.62 19.36
C VAL A 252 19.47 44.62 20.42
N SER A 253 18.16 44.74 20.64
CA SER A 253 17.58 45.51 21.74
C SER A 253 17.11 44.56 22.84
N ILE A 254 17.45 44.88 24.08
CA ILE A 254 17.06 44.12 25.27
C ILE A 254 16.36 45.08 26.22
N ARG A 255 15.16 44.72 26.66
CA ARG A 255 14.45 45.41 27.72
C ARG A 255 14.68 44.68 29.04
N PHE A 256 15.28 45.39 29.99
CA PHE A 256 15.37 44.91 31.36
C PHE A 256 14.29 45.55 32.22
N ALA A 257 13.80 44.80 33.21
CA ALA A 257 12.83 45.27 34.19
C ALA A 257 13.42 45.18 35.61
N ASN A 258 13.15 46.21 36.40
CA ASN A 258 13.47 46.29 37.82
C ASN A 258 12.16 46.42 38.61
N PHE A 259 11.88 45.42 39.44
CA PHE A 259 10.70 45.38 40.32
C PHE A 259 11.03 45.72 41.78
N THR A 260 12.25 46.18 42.06
CA THR A 260 12.68 46.59 43.40
C THR A 260 12.43 48.08 43.63
N ALA A 261 12.43 48.47 44.90
CA ALA A 261 12.25 49.86 45.32
C ALA A 261 13.51 50.73 45.12
N LEU A 262 14.64 50.14 44.74
CA LEU A 262 15.92 50.84 44.53
C LEU A 262 16.35 50.72 43.07
N PRO A 263 17.17 51.66 42.55
CA PRO A 263 17.76 51.51 41.23
C PRO A 263 18.67 50.28 41.17
N VAL A 264 18.68 49.58 40.04
CA VAL A 264 19.48 48.38 39.81
C VAL A 264 20.37 48.58 38.59
N ASP A 265 21.64 48.22 38.72
CA ASP A 265 22.61 48.22 37.63
C ASP A 265 22.74 46.79 37.07
N VAL A 266 22.56 46.66 35.76
CA VAL A 266 22.83 45.45 34.99
C VAL A 266 24.15 45.67 34.27
N LEU A 267 25.14 44.82 34.51
CA LEU A 267 26.41 44.90 33.79
C LEU A 267 26.35 44.02 32.54
N GLY A 268 26.94 44.47 31.45
CA GLY A 268 27.06 43.73 30.20
C GLY A 268 27.77 42.38 30.36
N SER A 269 28.64 42.28 31.37
CA SER A 269 29.31 41.03 31.77
C SER A 269 28.41 40.03 32.50
N GLN A 270 27.20 40.41 32.95
CA GLN A 270 26.30 39.54 33.71
C GLN A 270 25.35 38.73 32.83
N TYR A 271 25.32 38.97 31.53
CA TYR A 271 24.44 38.27 30.61
C TYR A 271 25.09 38.03 29.25
N LYS A 272 24.56 37.04 28.54
CA LYS A 272 24.94 36.73 27.17
C LYS A 272 23.75 36.84 26.25
N ILE A 273 24.01 37.37 25.07
CA ILE A 273 23.08 37.39 23.95
C ILE A 273 23.39 36.19 23.10
N VAL A 274 22.38 35.35 22.88
CA VAL A 274 22.45 34.18 22.02
C VAL A 274 21.53 34.45 20.82
N VAL A 275 22.14 34.54 19.64
CA VAL A 275 21.42 34.68 18.38
C VAL A 275 21.28 33.31 17.76
N VAL A 276 20.04 32.94 17.43
CA VAL A 276 19.70 31.72 16.71
C VAL A 276 19.73 32.04 15.22
N LYS A 277 20.60 31.39 14.46
CA LYS A 277 20.64 31.45 13.00
C LYS A 277 20.38 30.09 12.38
#